data_AF-A0A962YY03-F1
#
_entry.id   AF-A0A962YY03-F1
#
_cell.length_a   1.000
_cell.length_b   1.000
_cell.length_c   1.000
_cell.angle_alpha   90.00
_cell.angle_beta   90.00
_cell.angle_gamma   90.00
#
_symmetry.space_group_name_H-M   'P 1'
#
loop_
_entity.id
_entity.type
_entity.pdbx_description
1 polymer ?
#
loop_
_entity_poly.entity_id
_entity_poly.type
_entity_poly.pdbx_seq_one_letter_code
_entity_poly.pdbx_strand_id
1 'polypeptide(L)'
;VVDVAIDQGGCFQTSKPTTHSKPTYVVDDVVHYCVANMPGAVARTSTLALNNATLPFVIELANKGYKQAMIQDPHLLVGLNVHSGYITHEGVAHDLGLPYKAAEEFIR
;
A
#
# COMPACT_ATOMS: atom_id res chain seq x y z
N VAL A 1 5.20 -23.86 -3.25
CA VAL A 1 4.83 -22.58 -3.88
C VAL A 1 5.26 -21.42 -2.99
N VAL A 2 5.58 -20.28 -3.60
CA VAL A 2 5.86 -19.02 -2.90
C VAL A 2 4.84 -18.00 -3.40
N ASP A 3 3.98 -17.50 -2.51
CA ASP A 3 2.95 -16.52 -2.87
C ASP A 3 3.36 -15.12 -2.42
N VAL A 4 3.78 -14.30 -3.38
CA VAL A 4 4.20 -12.91 -3.15
C VAL A 4 2.99 -11.96 -3.11
N ALA A 5 1.85 -12.35 -3.67
CA ALA A 5 0.62 -11.56 -3.65
C ALA A 5 -0.15 -11.69 -2.32
N ILE A 6 0.45 -12.34 -1.31
CA ILE A 6 -0.21 -12.65 -0.04
C ILE A 6 -0.66 -11.41 0.73
N ASP A 7 0.02 -10.28 0.56
CA ASP A 7 -0.36 -9.00 1.18
C ASP A 7 -1.74 -8.49 0.70
N GLN A 8 -2.26 -9.05 -0.41
CA GLN A 8 -3.58 -8.77 -0.98
C GLN A 8 -4.49 -10.01 -0.97
N GLY A 9 -4.22 -10.99 -0.10
CA GLY A 9 -4.99 -12.22 0.04
C GLY A 9 -4.40 -13.45 -0.65
N GLY A 10 -3.42 -13.29 -1.54
CA GLY A 10 -2.75 -14.38 -2.25
C GLY A 10 -3.43 -14.77 -3.57
N CYS A 11 -2.67 -15.37 -4.48
CA CYS A 11 -3.15 -15.79 -5.80
C CYS A 11 -3.40 -17.30 -5.92
N PHE A 12 -2.96 -18.10 -4.94
CA PHE A 12 -3.32 -19.51 -4.84
C PHE A 12 -4.49 -19.71 -3.88
N GLN A 13 -5.46 -20.55 -4.26
CA GLN A 13 -6.61 -20.85 -3.40
C GLN A 13 -6.22 -21.44 -2.04
N THR A 14 -5.09 -22.16 -1.98
CA THR A 14 -4.56 -22.77 -0.76
C THR A 14 -3.71 -21.81 0.08
N SER A 15 -3.46 -20.59 -0.39
CA SER A 15 -2.65 -19.59 0.30
C SER A 15 -3.31 -19.10 1.59
N LYS A 16 -2.51 -19.08 2.66
CA LYS A 16 -2.84 -18.50 3.95
C LYS A 16 -1.66 -17.66 4.44
N PRO A 17 -1.87 -16.44 4.96
CA PRO A 17 -0.78 -15.61 5.44
C PRO A 17 0.02 -16.32 6.53
N THR A 18 1.34 -16.28 6.40
CA THR A 18 2.32 -16.80 7.37
C THR A 18 3.19 -15.66 7.89
N THR A 19 4.00 -15.94 8.91
CA THR A 19 4.93 -14.97 9.51
C THR A 19 6.37 -15.44 9.31
N HIS A 20 7.34 -14.53 9.45
CA HIS A 20 8.75 -14.91 9.41
C HIS A 20 9.13 -15.98 10.45
N SER A 21 8.46 -16.03 11.61
CA SER A 21 8.72 -17.03 12.65
C SER A 21 8.12 -18.41 12.33
N LYS A 22 7.07 -18.47 11.51
CA LYS A 22 6.43 -19.70 11.03
C LYS A 22 6.13 -19.56 9.53
N PRO A 23 7.17 -19.62 8.67
CA PRO A 23 7.07 -19.12 7.29
C PRO A 23 6.46 -20.11 6.31
N THR A 24 6.31 -21.38 6.70
CA THR A 24 5.84 -22.43 5.80
C THR A 24 4.83 -23.37 6.45
N TYR A 25 4.03 -24.00 5.59
CA TYR A 25 3.12 -25.10 5.90
C TYR A 25 3.01 -26.01 4.67
N VAL A 26 2.37 -27.18 4.83
CA VAL A 26 2.19 -28.15 3.74
C VAL A 26 0.70 -28.33 3.46
N VAL A 27 0.33 -28.31 2.18
CA VAL A 27 -1.00 -28.68 1.67
C VAL A 27 -0.77 -29.57 0.46
N ASP A 28 -1.40 -30.74 0.44
CA ASP A 28 -1.29 -31.73 -0.65
C ASP A 28 0.17 -32.01 -1.04
N ASP A 29 1.02 -32.27 -0.04
CA ASP A 29 2.46 -32.52 -0.16
C ASP A 29 3.28 -31.36 -0.78
N VAL A 30 2.67 -30.18 -0.96
CA VAL A 30 3.34 -28.96 -1.44
C VAL A 30 3.62 -28.01 -0.28
N VAL A 31 4.89 -27.65 -0.10
CA VAL A 31 5.30 -26.61 0.84
C VAL A 31 4.86 -25.24 0.33
N HIS A 32 4.11 -24.50 1.13
CA HIS A 32 3.67 -23.13 0.85
C HIS A 32 4.50 -22.14 1.68
N TYR A 33 4.98 -21.08 1.03
CA TYR A 33 5.61 -19.92 1.68
C TYR A 33 4.79 -18.68 1.33
N CYS A 34 4.13 -18.11 2.31
CA CYS A 34 3.14 -17.05 2.12
C CYS A 34 3.38 -15.94 3.15
N VAL A 35 4.63 -15.51 3.33
CA VAL A 35 4.97 -14.52 4.37
C VAL A 35 4.57 -13.14 3.87
N ALA A 36 3.70 -12.46 4.61
CA ALA A 36 3.35 -11.07 4.36
C ALA A 36 4.54 -10.14 4.68
N ASN A 37 4.60 -8.98 4.02
CA ASN A 37 5.65 -7.98 4.24
C ASN A 37 7.08 -8.56 4.09
N MET A 38 7.32 -9.36 3.05
CA MET A 38 8.64 -9.96 2.77
C MET A 38 9.81 -8.94 2.75
N PRO A 39 9.65 -7.70 2.24
CA PRO A 39 10.72 -6.70 2.27
C PRO A 39 11.22 -6.36 3.68
N GLY A 40 10.41 -6.62 4.72
CA GLY A 40 10.79 -6.45 6.12
C GLY A 40 11.98 -7.31 6.56
N ALA A 41 12.19 -8.47 5.94
CA ALA A 41 13.34 -9.33 6.25
C ALA A 41 14.69 -8.74 5.79
N VAL A 42 14.67 -7.78 4.86
CA VAL A 42 15.87 -7.16 4.27
C VAL A 42 15.87 -5.65 4.49
N ALA A 43 15.59 -5.23 5.73
CA ALA A 43 15.37 -3.84 6.14
C ALA A 43 16.35 -2.82 5.56
N ARG A 44 17.66 -3.12 5.51
CA ARG A 44 18.66 -2.20 4.96
C ARG A 44 18.40 -1.88 3.48
N THR A 45 18.13 -2.91 2.68
CA THR A 45 17.90 -2.76 1.24
C THR A 45 16.53 -2.16 0.97
N SER A 46 15.48 -2.67 1.63
CA SER A 46 14.11 -2.20 1.42
C SER A 46 13.90 -0.75 1.89
N THR A 47 14.51 -0.34 2.99
CA THR A 47 14.46 1.05 3.46
C THR A 47 15.08 2.01 2.45
N LEU A 48 16.26 1.69 1.92
CA LEU A 48 16.92 2.54 0.92
C LEU A 48 16.10 2.60 -0.37
N ALA A 49 15.56 1.46 -0.83
CA ALA A 49 14.73 1.41 -2.02
C ALA A 49 13.44 2.23 -1.88
N LEU A 50 12.70 2.04 -0.77
CA LEU A 50 11.47 2.79 -0.50
C LEU A 50 11.74 4.28 -0.38
N ASN A 51 12.76 4.66 0.42
CA ASN A 51 13.08 6.07 0.61
C ASN A 51 13.49 6.76 -0.69
N ASN A 52 14.28 6.11 -1.55
CA ASN A 52 14.64 6.68 -2.85
C ASN A 52 13.42 6.95 -3.75
N ALA A 53 12.37 6.13 -3.65
CA ALA A 53 11.13 6.34 -4.38
C ALA A 53 10.23 7.40 -3.74
N THR A 54 10.16 7.47 -2.40
CA THR A 54 9.21 8.34 -1.69
C THR A 54 9.76 9.72 -1.35
N LEU A 55 11.07 9.87 -1.23
CA LEU A 55 11.72 11.10 -0.75
C LEU A 55 11.35 12.36 -1.55
N PRO A 56 11.26 12.34 -2.90
CA PRO A 56 10.82 13.51 -3.65
C PRO A 56 9.45 14.01 -3.21
N PHE A 57 8.46 13.13 -3.05
CA PHE A 57 7.11 13.49 -2.61
C PHE A 57 7.09 14.04 -1.17
N VAL A 58 7.91 13.46 -0.28
CA VAL A 58 8.02 13.93 1.11
C VAL A 58 8.57 15.36 1.16
N ILE A 59 9.61 15.67 0.37
CA ILE A 59 10.19 17.01 0.29
C ILE A 59 9.18 18.02 -0.25
N GLU A 60 8.44 17.65 -1.29
CA GLU A 60 7.39 18.47 -1.89
C GLU A 60 6.28 18.81 -0.89
N LEU A 61 5.79 17.79 -0.16
CA LEU A 61 4.81 17.96 0.91
C LEU A 61 5.34 18.85 2.04
N ALA A 62 6.59 18.65 2.46
CA ALA A 62 7.20 19.42 3.55
C ALA A 62 7.38 20.91 3.19
N ASN A 63 7.80 21.20 1.96
CA ASN A 63 8.09 22.56 1.52
C ASN A 63 6.83 23.34 1.13
N LYS A 64 5.84 22.67 0.52
CA LYS A 64 4.68 23.33 -0.12
C LYS A 64 3.37 23.10 0.64
N GLY A 65 3.35 22.15 1.58
CA GLY A 65 2.11 21.65 2.18
C GLY A 65 1.29 20.79 1.20
N TYR A 66 0.29 20.08 1.72
CA TYR A 66 -0.46 19.10 0.94
C TYR A 66 -1.19 19.73 -0.27
N LYS A 67 -1.88 20.86 -0.08
CA LYS A 67 -2.73 21.46 -1.13
C LYS A 67 -1.90 21.89 -2.34
N GLN A 68 -0.82 22.65 -2.13
CA GLN A 68 0.01 23.12 -3.23
C GLN A 68 0.82 21.98 -3.87
N ALA A 69 1.32 21.03 -3.08
CA ALA A 69 2.03 19.86 -3.61
C ALA A 69 1.11 19.01 -4.51
N MET A 70 -0.13 18.75 -4.10
CA MET A 70 -1.09 17.94 -4.87
C MET A 70 -1.65 18.68 -6.09
N ILE A 71 -1.78 20.01 -6.07
CA ILE A 71 -2.13 20.80 -7.26
C ILE A 71 -1.04 20.68 -8.33
N GLN A 72 0.23 20.70 -7.91
CA GLN A 72 1.38 20.66 -8.82
C GLN A 72 1.74 19.24 -9.28
N ASP A 73 1.41 18.24 -8.48
CA ASP A 73 1.65 16.83 -8.76
C ASP A 73 0.33 16.03 -8.71
N PRO A 74 -0.33 15.84 -9.87
CA PRO A 74 -1.53 15.00 -9.96
C PRO A 74 -1.29 13.55 -9.56
N HIS A 75 -0.05 13.03 -9.67
CA HIS A 75 0.26 11.68 -9.22
C HIS A 75 0.18 11.57 -7.69
N LEU A 76 0.65 12.60 -6.98
CA LEU A 76 0.51 12.70 -5.53
C LEU A 76 -0.96 12.84 -5.09
N LEU A 77 -1.78 13.58 -5.85
CA LEU A 77 -3.21 13.73 -5.56
C LEU A 77 -3.96 12.39 -5.60
N VAL A 78 -3.67 11.53 -6.58
CA VAL A 78 -4.29 10.19 -6.71
C VAL A 78 -3.97 9.31 -5.49
N GLY A 79 -2.87 9.60 -4.77
CA GLY A 79 -2.54 8.92 -3.51
C GLY A 79 -3.36 9.35 -2.28
N LEU A 80 -4.18 10.41 -2.37
CA LEU A 80 -5.00 10.88 -1.25
C LEU A 80 -6.15 9.89 -0.97
N ASN A 81 -6.12 9.28 0.20
CA ASN A 81 -7.12 8.29 0.60
C ASN A 81 -8.24 8.86 1.49
N VAL A 82 -7.90 9.76 2.42
CA VAL A 82 -8.84 10.34 3.39
C VAL A 82 -8.50 11.80 3.61
N HIS A 83 -9.52 12.66 3.60
CA HIS A 83 -9.36 14.07 3.95
C HIS A 83 -10.65 14.63 4.59
N SER A 84 -10.49 15.40 5.67
CA SER A 84 -11.60 16.06 6.38
C SER A 84 -12.80 15.15 6.70
N GLY A 85 -12.54 13.88 7.04
CA GLY A 85 -13.56 12.89 7.39
C GLY A 85 -14.20 12.16 6.21
N TYR A 86 -13.79 12.44 4.96
CA TYR A 86 -14.28 11.79 3.76
C TYR A 86 -13.24 10.85 3.16
N ILE A 87 -13.71 9.76 2.55
CA ILE A 87 -12.87 8.87 1.73
C ILE A 87 -12.78 9.45 0.32
N THR A 88 -11.56 9.63 -0.15
CA THR A 88 -11.23 10.20 -1.46
C THR A 88 -10.66 9.19 -2.44
N HIS A 89 -10.47 7.95 -2.01
CA HIS A 89 -10.10 6.84 -2.88
C HIS A 89 -11.34 6.00 -3.22
N GLU A 90 -11.73 5.99 -4.50
CA GLU A 90 -12.96 5.36 -4.98
C GLU A 90 -13.04 3.86 -4.63
N GLY A 91 -11.97 3.10 -4.88
CA GLY A 91 -11.92 1.67 -4.56
C GLY A 91 -12.15 1.37 -3.07
N VAL A 92 -11.54 2.15 -2.17
CA VAL A 92 -11.72 1.98 -0.71
C VAL A 92 -13.15 2.30 -0.30
N ALA A 93 -13.73 3.37 -0.85
CA ALA A 93 -15.13 3.75 -0.56
C ALA A 93 -16.10 2.65 -1.02
N HIS A 94 -15.90 2.14 -2.24
CA HIS A 94 -16.69 1.04 -2.80
C HIS A 94 -16.61 -0.23 -1.94
N ASP A 95 -15.40 -0.69 -1.62
CA ASP A 95 -15.19 -1.96 -0.92
C ASP A 95 -15.71 -1.93 0.52
N LEU A 96 -15.73 -0.74 1.15
CA LEU A 96 -16.27 -0.54 2.50
C LEU A 96 -17.74 -0.11 2.51
N GLY A 97 -18.36 0.15 1.36
CA GLY A 97 -19.75 0.63 1.26
C GLY A 97 -19.95 2.03 1.88
N LEU A 98 -18.93 2.89 1.81
CA LEU A 98 -18.93 4.22 2.41
C LEU A 98 -19.02 5.34 1.35
N PRO A 99 -19.46 6.57 1.72
CA PRO A 99 -19.53 7.67 0.78
C PRO A 99 -18.17 8.08 0.22
N TYR A 100 -18.10 8.21 -1.11
CA TYR A 100 -16.94 8.73 -1.85
C TYR A 100 -17.08 10.23 -2.08
N LYS A 101 -15.96 10.95 -2.00
CA LYS A 101 -15.85 12.35 -2.41
C LYS A 101 -14.56 12.59 -3.17
N ALA A 102 -14.61 13.29 -4.30
CA ALA A 102 -13.44 13.45 -5.16
C ALA A 102 -12.32 14.26 -4.47
N ALA A 103 -11.08 13.81 -4.61
CA ALA A 103 -9.91 14.43 -3.98
C ALA A 103 -9.71 15.89 -4.42
N GLU A 104 -10.07 16.21 -5.67
CA GLU A 104 -9.99 17.54 -6.27
C GLU A 104 -10.83 18.58 -5.51
N GLU A 105 -11.93 18.17 -4.88
CA GLU A 105 -12.79 19.07 -4.10
C GLU A 105 -12.10 19.64 -2.85
N PHE A 106 -11.03 19.00 -2.39
CA PHE A 106 -10.29 19.40 -1.19
C PHE A 106 -9.02 20.20 -1.48
N ILE A 107 -8.59 20.22 -2.74
CA ILE A 107 -7.43 20.99 -3.18
C ILE A 107 -7.80 22.19 -4.04
N ARG A 108 -9.04 22.28 -4.55
CA ARG A 108 -9.58 23.49 -5.17
C ARG A 108 -9.69 24.62 -4.14
#